data_AF-A0A7R9MDF3-F1
#
_entry.id   AF-A0A7R9MDF3-F1
#
_cell.length_a   1.000
_cell.length_b   1.000
_cell.length_c   1.000
_cell.angle_alpha   90.00
_cell.angle_beta   90.00
_cell.angle_gamma   90.00
#
_symmetry.space_group_name_H-M   'P 1'
#
loop_
_entity.id
_entity.type
_entity.pdbx_description
1 polymer ?
#
loop_
_entity_poly.entity_id
_entity_poly.type
_entity_poly.pdbx_seq_one_letter_code
_entity_poly.pdbx_strand_id
1 'polypeptide(L)'
;MFCMFAITWRFVEHNFKWTGIKPFEIRQLVYLLLNSSLVGIQLKLLMFYGLLHCWLNGFAEMMRFGYREFYSDWWNCSDYVVFYRKWNIIVHDWLRAYIFDTCISWIGNKDISALWVFLISAIIHEYILAVAFGFFLPVLFLSFFIMGAKLWARLVFANKCLIQRQVYGLNSRRCLANQGSDPEEYEQQDPKHDHRSDEKIINLYETHIPTTNAQKVMLSVGSAIAAITDPYRHDMVAVFGETTGYFALKEMYQSMIRDPEGRQILEDNPRINSKTIDIEWLATLPEGTFGREYHNFLRINKVSPDTRMSVKFVDDVHLAQVMQRYREIHDMVHTLLSMPTNMLGEVVVKWVEAIQTDLPMCWTGGLFGAVRLAPKQRQNYVNTFLPWALRCGHEAKPLMNVYYEKRFEQNIEDMRRELNIPPIPSIS
;
A
#
# COMPACT_ATOMS: atom_id res chain seq x y z
N MET A 1 -1.70 -43.21 -2.37
CA MET A 1 -0.31 -42.67 -2.44
C MET A 1 0.34 -42.93 -3.80
N PHE A 2 0.29 -44.15 -4.36
CA PHE A 2 0.86 -44.45 -5.69
C PHE A 2 0.42 -43.49 -6.81
N CYS A 3 -0.88 -43.19 -6.92
CA CYS A 3 -1.38 -42.23 -7.92
C CYS A 3 -0.82 -40.81 -7.74
N MET A 4 -0.67 -40.35 -6.49
CA MET A 4 -0.06 -39.03 -6.22
C MET A 4 1.40 -39.02 -6.66
N PHE A 5 2.17 -40.06 -6.31
CA PHE A 5 3.56 -40.22 -6.72
C PHE A 5 3.71 -40.29 -8.25
N ALA A 6 2.88 -41.09 -8.93
CA ALA A 6 2.91 -41.20 -10.38
C ALA A 6 2.60 -39.88 -11.08
N ILE A 7 1.65 -39.10 -10.55
CA ILE A 7 1.30 -37.77 -11.07
C ILE A 7 2.44 -36.77 -10.84
N THR A 8 2.99 -36.69 -9.62
CA THR A 8 4.11 -35.77 -9.34
C THR A 8 5.36 -36.15 -10.12
N TRP A 9 5.74 -37.43 -10.16
CA TRP A 9 6.89 -37.91 -10.92
C TRP A 9 6.75 -37.64 -12.42
N ARG A 10 5.63 -38.05 -13.03
CA ARG A 10 5.45 -37.93 -14.49
C ARG A 10 5.24 -36.48 -14.95
N PHE A 11 4.60 -35.65 -14.15
CA PHE A 11 4.21 -34.31 -14.56
C PHE A 11 5.15 -33.22 -14.03
N VAL A 12 5.50 -33.24 -12.73
CA VAL A 12 6.33 -32.19 -12.13
C VAL A 12 7.78 -32.33 -12.59
N GLU A 13 8.35 -33.53 -12.56
CA GLU A 13 9.73 -33.73 -13.02
C GLU A 13 9.88 -33.40 -14.51
N HIS A 14 8.95 -33.84 -15.36
CA HIS A 14 9.04 -33.62 -16.80
C HIS A 14 8.92 -32.14 -17.19
N ASN A 15 7.99 -31.40 -16.57
CA ASN A 15 7.74 -30.00 -16.93
C ASN A 15 8.71 -29.02 -16.25
N PHE A 16 9.22 -29.35 -15.06
CA PHE A 16 10.08 -28.45 -14.28
C PHE A 16 11.57 -28.86 -14.31
N LYS A 17 11.98 -29.89 -15.08
CA LYS A 17 13.40 -30.32 -15.16
C LYS A 17 14.39 -29.21 -15.53
N TRP A 18 13.94 -28.22 -16.31
CA TRP A 18 14.78 -27.16 -16.87
C TRP A 18 14.59 -25.79 -16.21
N THR A 19 13.79 -25.70 -15.15
CA THR A 19 13.54 -24.44 -14.43
C THR A 19 14.84 -23.92 -13.81
N GLY A 20 15.22 -22.68 -14.14
CA GLY A 20 16.44 -22.04 -13.65
C GLY A 20 17.67 -22.21 -14.54
N ILE A 21 17.59 -23.03 -15.61
CA ILE A 21 18.69 -23.22 -16.58
C ILE A 21 18.45 -22.39 -17.86
N LYS A 22 17.19 -22.23 -18.28
CA LYS A 22 16.79 -21.38 -19.41
C LYS A 22 15.72 -20.37 -18.96
N PRO A 23 15.78 -19.10 -19.43
CA PRO A 23 14.71 -18.14 -19.16
C PRO A 23 13.41 -18.60 -19.85
N PHE A 24 12.28 -18.49 -19.14
CA PHE A 24 10.97 -18.83 -19.67
C PHE A 24 10.43 -17.74 -20.61
N GLU A 25 9.90 -18.15 -21.76
CA GLU A 25 9.04 -17.28 -22.56
C GLU A 25 7.65 -17.16 -21.92
N ILE A 26 7.02 -15.99 -22.02
CA ILE A 26 5.70 -15.71 -21.44
C ILE A 26 4.64 -16.73 -21.90
N ARG A 27 4.69 -17.17 -23.16
CA ARG A 27 3.76 -18.18 -23.70
C ARG A 27 3.92 -19.54 -23.02
N GLN A 28 5.16 -19.94 -22.75
CA GLN A 28 5.47 -21.20 -22.06
C GLN A 28 5.05 -21.14 -20.60
N LEU A 29 5.22 -19.98 -19.94
CA LEU A 29 4.78 -19.77 -18.57
C LEU A 29 3.26 -19.91 -18.42
N VAL A 30 2.48 -19.33 -19.34
CA VAL A 30 1.01 -19.44 -19.34
C VAL A 30 0.57 -20.90 -19.54
N TYR A 31 1.18 -21.61 -20.50
CA TYR A 31 0.91 -23.03 -20.74
C TYR A 31 1.23 -23.90 -19.51
N LEU A 32 2.38 -23.63 -18.87
CA LEU A 32 2.82 -24.34 -17.68
C LEU A 32 1.88 -24.09 -16.48
N LEU A 33 1.43 -22.85 -16.28
CA LEU A 33 0.49 -22.49 -15.22
C LEU A 33 -0.86 -23.20 -15.39
N LEU A 34 -1.43 -23.18 -16.59
CA LEU A 34 -2.71 -23.82 -16.87
C LEU A 34 -2.64 -25.34 -16.68
N ASN A 35 -1.63 -26.01 -17.23
CA ASN A 35 -1.50 -27.46 -17.04
C ASN A 35 -1.20 -27.84 -15.58
N SER A 36 -0.37 -27.04 -14.88
CA SER A 36 -0.09 -27.28 -13.46
C SER A 36 -1.32 -27.09 -12.58
N SER A 37 -2.25 -26.21 -12.96
CA SER A 37 -3.49 -26.01 -12.21
C SER A 37 -4.40 -27.25 -12.22
N LEU A 38 -4.53 -27.91 -13.38
CA LEU A 38 -5.32 -29.14 -13.52
C LEU A 38 -4.74 -30.28 -12.67
N VAL A 39 -3.42 -30.45 -12.73
CA VAL A 39 -2.71 -31.44 -11.92
C VAL A 39 -2.80 -31.12 -10.43
N GLY A 40 -2.70 -29.84 -10.07
CA GLY A 40 -2.88 -29.38 -8.70
C GLY A 40 -4.28 -29.70 -8.14
N ILE A 41 -5.34 -29.50 -8.94
CA ILE A 41 -6.73 -29.85 -8.55
C ILE A 41 -6.85 -31.37 -8.32
N GLN A 42 -6.32 -32.19 -9.22
CA GLN A 42 -6.34 -33.65 -9.08
C GLN A 42 -5.61 -34.12 -7.81
N LEU A 43 -4.41 -33.60 -7.56
CA LEU A 43 -3.64 -33.90 -6.36
C LEU A 43 -4.40 -33.47 -5.09
N LYS A 44 -5.04 -32.29 -5.10
CA LYS A 44 -5.86 -31.81 -3.97
C LYS A 44 -7.04 -32.73 -3.69
N LEU A 45 -7.74 -33.22 -4.72
CA LEU A 45 -8.86 -34.16 -4.57
C LEU A 45 -8.40 -35.51 -4.03
N LEU A 46 -7.30 -36.05 -4.54
CA LEU A 46 -6.72 -37.30 -4.05
C LEU A 46 -6.24 -37.18 -2.60
N MET A 47 -5.63 -36.06 -2.25
CA MET A 47 -5.16 -35.80 -0.89
C MET A 47 -6.34 -35.62 0.08
N PHE A 48 -7.38 -34.90 -0.33
CA PHE A 48 -8.64 -34.77 0.39
C PHE A 48 -9.25 -36.15 0.68
N TYR A 49 -9.45 -36.97 -0.36
CA TYR A 49 -10.05 -38.29 -0.21
C TYR A 49 -9.17 -39.23 0.62
N GLY A 50 -7.86 -39.24 0.36
CA GLY A 50 -6.92 -40.08 1.11
C GLY A 50 -6.88 -39.75 2.61
N LEU A 51 -6.87 -38.46 2.96
CA LEU A 51 -6.77 -38.01 4.35
C LEU A 51 -8.14 -37.96 5.05
N LEU A 52 -9.07 -37.14 4.57
CA LEU A 52 -10.33 -36.89 5.28
C LEU A 52 -11.31 -38.04 5.14
N HIS A 53 -11.32 -38.74 4.01
CA HIS A 53 -12.20 -39.90 3.83
C HIS A 53 -11.52 -41.19 4.33
N CYS A 54 -10.43 -41.64 3.72
CA CYS A 54 -9.86 -42.96 4.04
C CYS A 54 -9.15 -42.99 5.40
N TRP A 55 -8.19 -42.09 5.64
CA TRP A 55 -7.37 -42.12 6.84
C TRP A 55 -8.17 -41.86 8.11
N LEU A 56 -8.94 -40.76 8.15
CA LEU A 56 -9.72 -40.43 9.35
C LEU A 56 -10.83 -41.44 9.64
N ASN A 57 -11.53 -41.98 8.63
CA ASN A 57 -12.50 -43.06 8.89
C ASN A 57 -11.82 -44.35 9.34
N GLY A 58 -10.64 -44.68 8.80
CA GLY A 58 -9.86 -45.83 9.27
C GLY A 58 -9.46 -45.71 10.75
N PHE A 59 -8.98 -44.53 11.17
CA PHE A 59 -8.69 -44.24 12.57
C PHE A 59 -9.94 -44.21 13.44
N ALA A 60 -11.04 -43.65 12.94
CA ALA A 60 -12.31 -43.63 13.66
C ALA A 60 -12.86 -45.05 13.89
N GLU A 61 -12.74 -45.95 12.92
CA GLU A 61 -13.11 -47.36 13.09
C GLU A 61 -12.22 -48.05 14.13
N MET A 62 -10.90 -47.86 14.03
CA MET A 62 -9.93 -48.43 14.96
C MET A 62 -10.15 -47.97 16.41
N MET A 63 -10.52 -46.69 16.60
CA MET A 63 -10.82 -46.11 17.92
C MET A 63 -12.29 -46.25 18.33
N ARG A 64 -13.14 -46.89 17.53
CA ARG A 64 -14.61 -46.97 17.72
C ARG A 64 -15.28 -45.61 17.92
N PHE A 65 -14.77 -44.59 17.23
CA PHE A 65 -15.30 -43.25 17.26
C PHE A 65 -16.56 -43.14 16.37
N GLY A 66 -17.67 -42.73 16.97
CA GLY A 66 -18.99 -42.71 16.32
C GLY A 66 -19.27 -41.46 15.48
N TYR A 67 -18.63 -40.32 15.76
CA TYR A 67 -18.88 -39.07 15.05
C TYR A 67 -17.96 -38.93 13.82
N ARG A 68 -18.42 -39.33 12.65
CA ARG A 68 -17.58 -39.45 11.43
C ARG A 68 -17.79 -38.33 10.41
N GLU A 69 -18.41 -37.24 10.81
CA GLU A 69 -18.68 -36.10 9.94
C GLU A 69 -17.45 -35.20 9.81
N PHE A 70 -16.43 -35.68 9.10
CA PHE A 70 -15.19 -34.93 8.90
C PHE A 70 -15.31 -33.85 7.81
N TYR A 71 -16.26 -34.01 6.90
CA TYR A 71 -16.59 -33.09 5.82
C TYR A 71 -18.06 -33.29 5.39
N SER A 72 -18.63 -32.30 4.69
CA SER A 72 -20.01 -32.34 4.15
C SER A 72 -19.99 -32.18 2.62
N ASP A 73 -21.14 -31.95 1.98
CA ASP A 73 -21.35 -31.82 0.53
C ASP A 73 -20.77 -30.52 -0.07
N TRP A 74 -19.48 -30.29 0.16
CA TRP A 74 -18.76 -29.08 -0.23
C TRP A 74 -18.65 -28.91 -1.76
N TRP A 75 -18.74 -30.00 -2.52
CA TRP A 75 -18.69 -29.99 -3.99
C TRP A 75 -19.96 -29.41 -4.64
N ASN A 76 -21.08 -29.35 -3.90
CA ASN A 76 -22.33 -28.75 -4.37
C ASN A 76 -22.45 -27.26 -3.99
N CYS A 77 -21.41 -26.68 -3.38
CA CYS A 77 -21.47 -25.30 -2.90
C CYS A 77 -21.38 -24.30 -4.07
N SER A 78 -22.33 -23.38 -4.14
CA SER A 78 -22.30 -22.23 -5.05
C SER A 78 -21.51 -21.03 -4.51
N ASP A 79 -21.14 -21.07 -3.23
CA ASP A 79 -20.46 -19.98 -2.51
C ASP A 79 -19.21 -20.49 -1.80
N TYR A 80 -18.12 -19.73 -1.91
CA TYR A 80 -16.83 -20.04 -1.31
C TYR A 80 -16.88 -20.10 0.23
N VAL A 81 -17.71 -19.30 0.89
CA VAL A 81 -17.86 -19.34 2.34
C VAL A 81 -18.47 -20.66 2.76
N VAL A 82 -19.49 -21.14 2.03
CA VAL A 82 -20.11 -22.44 2.31
C VAL A 82 -19.10 -23.55 2.08
N PHE A 83 -18.30 -23.46 1.01
CA PHE A 83 -17.20 -24.38 0.74
C PHE A 83 -16.22 -24.46 1.92
N TYR A 84 -15.72 -23.32 2.42
CA TYR A 84 -14.72 -23.30 3.52
C TYR A 84 -15.23 -23.90 4.84
N ARG A 85 -16.55 -23.86 5.08
CA ARG A 85 -17.15 -24.50 6.26
C ARG A 85 -17.35 -26.01 6.09
N LYS A 86 -17.67 -26.45 4.87
CA LYS A 86 -18.06 -27.84 4.60
C LYS A 86 -16.89 -28.75 4.22
N TRP A 87 -15.83 -28.23 3.62
CA TRP A 87 -14.75 -29.08 3.08
C TRP A 87 -13.92 -29.77 4.17
N ASN A 88 -13.75 -29.13 5.32
CA ASN A 88 -13.01 -29.68 6.45
C ASN A 88 -13.63 -29.16 7.75
N ILE A 89 -14.62 -29.91 8.23
CA ILE A 89 -15.44 -29.51 9.39
C ILE A 89 -14.56 -29.49 10.65
N ILE A 90 -13.63 -30.43 10.78
CA ILE A 90 -12.72 -30.52 11.93
C ILE A 90 -11.93 -29.22 12.11
N VAL A 91 -11.28 -28.76 11.04
CA VAL A 91 -10.49 -27.54 11.09
C VAL A 91 -11.39 -26.32 11.24
N HIS A 92 -12.53 -26.29 10.54
CA HIS A 92 -13.49 -25.19 10.69
C HIS A 92 -13.96 -25.02 12.14
N ASP A 93 -14.38 -26.11 12.78
CA ASP A 93 -14.92 -26.08 14.14
C ASP A 93 -13.82 -25.76 15.16
N TRP A 94 -12.60 -26.25 14.95
CA TRP A 94 -11.45 -25.87 15.77
C TRP A 94 -11.12 -24.38 15.64
N LEU A 95 -11.05 -23.85 14.42
CA LEU A 95 -10.81 -22.42 14.17
C LEU A 95 -11.93 -21.57 14.79
N ARG A 96 -13.18 -22.03 14.72
CA ARG A 96 -14.31 -21.32 15.30
C ARG A 96 -14.24 -21.29 16.83
N ALA A 97 -14.14 -22.46 17.46
CA ALA A 97 -14.20 -22.58 18.91
C ALA A 97 -12.99 -21.94 19.61
N TYR A 98 -11.78 -22.14 19.08
CA TYR A 98 -10.56 -21.73 19.78
C TYR A 98 -10.03 -20.36 19.36
N ILE A 99 -10.27 -19.93 18.11
CA ILE A 99 -9.75 -18.66 17.62
C ILE A 99 -10.88 -17.65 17.52
N PHE A 100 -11.93 -17.94 16.75
CA PHE A 100 -12.97 -16.95 16.45
C PHE A 100 -13.74 -16.53 17.71
N ASP A 101 -14.26 -17.49 18.47
CA ASP A 101 -15.06 -17.22 19.67
C ASP A 101 -14.21 -16.57 20.78
N THR A 102 -12.96 -17.02 20.94
CA THR A 102 -11.97 -16.39 21.84
C THR A 102 -11.70 -14.94 21.43
N CYS A 103 -11.37 -14.67 20.16
CA CYS A 103 -11.14 -13.31 19.67
C CYS A 103 -12.38 -12.42 19.81
N ILE A 104 -13.58 -12.96 19.60
CA ILE A 104 -14.84 -12.22 19.82
C ILE A 104 -14.98 -11.84 21.29
N SER A 105 -14.73 -12.77 22.22
CA SER A 105 -14.86 -12.49 23.64
C SER A 105 -13.89 -11.41 24.13
N TRP A 106 -12.73 -11.27 23.49
CA TRP A 106 -11.71 -10.28 23.87
C TRP A 106 -11.89 -8.92 23.17
N ILE A 107 -12.20 -8.93 21.87
CA ILE A 107 -12.18 -7.72 21.02
C ILE A 107 -13.60 -7.16 20.81
N GLY A 108 -14.63 -8.00 20.93
CA GLY A 108 -16.03 -7.62 20.69
C GLY A 108 -16.39 -7.38 19.22
N ASN A 109 -15.42 -7.41 18.30
CA ASN A 109 -15.63 -7.13 16.88
C ASN A 109 -15.47 -8.38 16.01
N LYS A 110 -16.59 -8.83 15.43
CA LYS A 110 -16.66 -9.99 14.52
C LYS A 110 -15.72 -9.85 13.31
N ASP A 111 -15.50 -8.62 12.87
CA ASP A 111 -14.72 -8.32 11.67
C ASP A 111 -13.23 -8.60 11.90
N ILE A 112 -12.73 -8.16 13.06
CA ILE A 112 -11.35 -8.38 13.47
C ILE A 112 -11.13 -9.87 13.79
N SER A 113 -12.09 -10.52 14.44
CA SER A 113 -12.01 -11.95 14.74
C SER A 113 -11.95 -12.82 13.48
N ALA A 114 -12.71 -12.49 12.44
CA ALA A 114 -12.62 -13.19 11.15
C ALA A 114 -11.26 -13.02 10.49
N LEU A 115 -10.69 -11.81 10.53
CA LEU A 115 -9.35 -11.53 10.00
C LEU A 115 -8.28 -12.37 10.71
N TRP A 116 -8.37 -12.52 12.03
CA TRP A 116 -7.47 -13.37 12.82
C TRP A 116 -7.54 -14.85 12.42
N VAL A 117 -8.74 -15.37 12.17
CA VAL A 117 -8.92 -16.75 11.68
C VAL A 117 -8.20 -16.95 10.34
N PHE A 118 -8.37 -16.02 9.39
CA PHE A 118 -7.68 -16.10 8.10
C PHE A 118 -6.16 -15.96 8.23
N LEU A 119 -5.69 -15.06 9.11
CA LEU A 119 -4.25 -14.86 9.35
C LEU A 119 -3.59 -16.12 9.90
N ILE A 120 -4.15 -16.68 10.99
CA ILE A 120 -3.60 -17.88 11.63
C ILE A 120 -3.66 -19.08 10.67
N SER A 121 -4.77 -19.22 9.94
CA SER A 121 -4.90 -20.27 8.93
C SER A 121 -3.81 -20.14 7.86
N ALA A 122 -3.57 -18.93 7.33
CA ALA A 122 -2.54 -18.71 6.30
C ALA A 122 -1.13 -19.03 6.81
N ILE A 123 -0.79 -18.65 8.06
CA ILE A 123 0.51 -18.95 8.68
C ILE A 123 0.71 -20.47 8.80
N ILE A 124 -0.30 -21.20 9.27
CA ILE A 124 -0.21 -22.66 9.45
C ILE A 124 -0.04 -23.36 8.10
N HIS A 125 -0.77 -22.95 7.07
CA HIS A 125 -0.65 -23.54 5.74
C HIS A 125 0.75 -23.30 5.14
N GLU A 126 1.30 -22.09 5.28
CA GLU A 126 2.66 -21.77 4.84
C GLU A 126 3.71 -22.57 5.62
N TYR A 127 3.54 -22.70 6.94
CA TYR A 127 4.43 -23.49 7.78
C TYR A 127 4.47 -24.97 7.36
N ILE A 128 3.29 -25.57 7.13
CA ILE A 128 3.20 -26.97 6.68
C ILE A 128 3.90 -27.16 5.33
N LEU A 129 3.72 -26.24 4.39
CA LEU A 129 4.40 -26.30 3.10
C LEU A 129 5.90 -26.09 3.22
N ALA A 130 6.35 -25.14 4.05
CA ALA A 130 7.76 -24.87 4.26
C ALA A 130 8.49 -26.08 4.86
N VAL A 131 7.85 -26.77 5.81
CA VAL A 131 8.37 -28.03 6.37
C VAL A 131 8.34 -29.16 5.33
N ALA A 132 7.26 -29.28 4.54
CA ALA A 132 7.11 -30.34 3.56
C ALA A 132 8.10 -30.22 2.39
N PHE A 133 8.40 -29.00 1.93
CA PHE A 133 9.28 -28.76 0.80
C PHE A 133 10.73 -28.44 1.19
N GLY A 134 11.00 -28.13 2.46
CA GLY A 134 12.34 -27.77 2.93
C GLY A 134 12.82 -26.39 2.51
N PHE A 135 11.94 -25.55 1.95
CA PHE A 135 12.22 -24.15 1.64
C PHE A 135 10.99 -23.28 1.91
N PHE A 136 11.22 -22.00 2.25
CA PHE A 136 10.16 -21.04 2.53
C PHE A 136 9.85 -20.19 1.29
N LEU A 137 8.58 -20.20 0.84
CA LEU A 137 8.13 -19.41 -0.30
C LEU A 137 6.70 -18.90 -0.04
N PRO A 138 6.52 -17.63 0.42
CA PRO A 138 5.27 -17.12 1.00
C PRO A 138 4.12 -16.86 0.01
N VAL A 139 4.11 -17.57 -1.13
CA VAL A 139 3.08 -17.44 -2.17
C VAL A 139 1.74 -17.95 -1.67
N LEU A 140 1.70 -19.03 -0.88
CA LEU A 140 0.44 -19.53 -0.33
C LEU A 140 -0.07 -18.61 0.77
N PHE A 141 0.80 -18.16 1.69
CA PHE A 141 0.43 -17.15 2.69
C PHE A 141 -0.23 -15.92 2.05
N LEU A 142 0.42 -15.32 1.05
CA LEU A 142 -0.08 -14.13 0.37
C LEU A 142 -1.39 -14.40 -0.37
N SER A 143 -1.47 -15.49 -1.14
CA SER A 143 -2.68 -15.81 -1.92
C SER A 143 -3.88 -16.17 -1.02
N PHE A 144 -3.66 -16.95 0.04
CA PHE A 144 -4.72 -17.41 0.94
C PHE A 144 -5.23 -16.27 1.83
N PHE A 145 -4.32 -15.45 2.38
CA PHE A 145 -4.70 -14.30 3.21
C PHE A 145 -5.37 -13.20 2.39
N ILE A 146 -4.83 -12.85 1.22
CA ILE A 146 -5.39 -11.78 0.37
C ILE A 146 -6.74 -12.21 -0.23
N MET A 147 -6.87 -13.44 -0.72
CA MET A 147 -8.13 -13.91 -1.31
C MET A 147 -9.20 -14.15 -0.25
N GLY A 148 -8.84 -14.71 0.90
CA GLY A 148 -9.72 -14.86 2.05
C GLY A 148 -10.23 -13.52 2.58
N ALA A 149 -9.32 -12.55 2.78
CA ALA A 149 -9.67 -11.20 3.22
C ALA A 149 -10.52 -10.43 2.18
N LYS A 150 -10.21 -10.55 0.88
CA LYS A 150 -10.99 -9.89 -0.20
C LYS A 150 -12.40 -10.46 -0.34
N LEU A 151 -12.55 -11.78 -0.26
CA LEU A 151 -13.86 -12.43 -0.33
C LEU A 151 -14.73 -12.05 0.88
N TRP A 152 -14.12 -12.06 2.07
CA TRP A 152 -14.81 -11.69 3.30
C TRP A 152 -15.15 -10.19 3.35
N ALA A 153 -14.27 -9.30 2.86
CA ALA A 153 -14.54 -7.86 2.72
C ALA A 153 -15.68 -7.56 1.72
N ARG A 154 -15.75 -8.30 0.59
CA ARG A 154 -16.86 -8.20 -0.38
C ARG A 154 -18.21 -8.55 0.26
N LEU A 155 -18.22 -9.51 1.17
CA LEU A 155 -19.44 -9.95 1.87
C LEU A 155 -19.87 -8.98 2.98
N VAL A 156 -18.92 -8.41 3.74
CA VAL A 156 -19.22 -7.32 4.69
C VAL A 156 -19.83 -6.14 3.93
N PHE A 157 -19.26 -5.79 2.77
CA PHE A 157 -19.78 -4.70 1.94
C PHE A 157 -21.16 -5.02 1.36
N ALA A 158 -21.36 -6.23 0.83
CA ALA A 158 -22.66 -6.67 0.29
C ALA A 158 -23.75 -6.75 1.37
N ASN A 159 -23.42 -7.26 2.58
CA ASN A 159 -24.35 -7.36 3.69
C ASN A 159 -24.69 -5.98 4.29
N LYS A 160 -23.71 -5.07 4.45
CA LYS A 160 -23.98 -3.69 4.84
C LYS A 160 -24.84 -2.96 3.80
N CYS A 161 -24.57 -3.16 2.52
CA CYS A 161 -25.35 -2.58 1.42
C CYS A 161 -26.78 -3.15 1.35
N LEU A 162 -26.98 -4.45 1.61
CA LEU A 162 -28.31 -5.08 1.68
C LEU A 162 -29.13 -4.61 2.90
N ILE A 163 -28.51 -4.50 4.08
CA ILE A 163 -29.15 -3.95 5.28
C ILE A 163 -29.52 -2.48 5.04
N GLN A 164 -28.63 -1.70 4.41
CA GLN A 164 -28.90 -0.33 4.03
C GLN A 164 -30.03 -0.26 2.98
N ARG A 165 -30.07 -1.15 2.00
CA ARG A 165 -31.14 -1.22 1.00
C ARG A 165 -32.49 -1.65 1.59
N GLN A 166 -32.51 -2.50 2.62
CA GLN A 166 -33.74 -2.86 3.35
C GLN A 166 -34.22 -1.73 4.26
N VAL A 167 -33.32 -1.08 5.01
CA VAL A 167 -33.65 0.02 5.92
C VAL A 167 -34.08 1.28 5.17
N TYR A 168 -33.37 1.66 4.10
CA TYR A 168 -33.76 2.81 3.25
C TYR A 168 -34.90 2.47 2.27
N GLY A 169 -35.02 1.20 1.84
CA GLY A 169 -36.12 0.73 0.99
C GLY A 169 -37.47 0.64 1.71
N LEU A 170 -37.50 0.36 3.01
CA LEU A 170 -38.72 0.40 3.85
C LEU A 170 -39.19 1.84 4.12
N ASN A 171 -38.27 2.78 4.29
CA ASN A 171 -38.63 4.20 4.45
C ASN A 171 -39.17 4.82 3.16
N SER A 172 -38.66 4.42 1.99
CA SER A 172 -39.16 4.90 0.69
C SER A 172 -40.57 4.38 0.34
N ARG A 173 -40.91 3.13 0.74
CA ARG A 173 -42.25 2.56 0.53
C ARG A 173 -43.35 3.22 1.37
N ARG A 174 -43.02 3.89 2.48
CA ARG A 174 -43.99 4.65 3.28
C ARG A 174 -44.32 6.01 2.65
N CYS A 175 -43.40 6.58 1.88
CA CYS A 175 -43.61 7.86 1.17
C CYS A 175 -44.30 7.69 -0.18
N LEU A 176 -44.19 6.52 -0.83
CA LEU A 176 -44.80 6.24 -2.13
C LEU A 176 -46.27 5.76 -2.07
N ALA A 177 -46.85 5.61 -0.88
CA ALA A 177 -48.26 5.24 -0.73
C ALA A 177 -49.24 6.42 -0.84
N ASN A 178 -48.75 7.65 -1.10
CA ASN A 178 -49.56 8.86 -0.99
C ASN A 178 -49.48 9.81 -2.19
N GLN A 179 -49.23 9.31 -3.40
CA GLN A 179 -49.46 10.06 -4.64
C GLN A 179 -49.94 9.10 -5.74
N GLY A 180 -51.26 9.08 -5.95
CA GLY A 180 -51.90 8.55 -7.16
C GLY A 180 -52.32 9.67 -8.10
N SER A 181 -52.85 9.28 -9.27
CA SER A 181 -53.39 10.07 -10.42
C SER A 181 -52.35 10.80 -11.28
N ASP A 182 -52.30 10.72 -12.63
CA ASP A 182 -53.08 10.07 -13.70
C ASP A 182 -52.19 9.98 -14.98
N PRO A 183 -52.58 9.25 -16.05
CA PRO A 183 -51.76 9.03 -17.26
C PRO A 183 -52.35 9.62 -18.57
N GLU A 184 -51.56 10.35 -19.36
CA GLU A 184 -51.81 10.76 -20.77
C GLU A 184 -50.44 11.15 -21.39
N GLU A 185 -50.08 11.03 -22.66
CA GLU A 185 -50.49 10.34 -23.90
C GLU A 185 -49.31 10.55 -24.91
N TYR A 186 -49.15 9.63 -25.89
CA TYR A 186 -48.58 9.71 -27.28
C TYR A 186 -47.36 10.64 -27.63
N GLU A 187 -46.42 10.39 -28.56
CA GLU A 187 -46.25 9.48 -29.70
C GLU A 187 -44.79 9.54 -30.24
N GLN A 188 -44.32 8.41 -30.81
CA GLN A 188 -43.47 8.18 -32.00
C GLN A 188 -42.14 8.91 -32.37
N GLN A 189 -41.25 8.04 -32.89
CA GLN A 189 -40.28 8.18 -34.00
C GLN A 189 -38.77 8.40 -33.71
N ASP A 190 -38.04 7.29 -33.85
CA ASP A 190 -36.62 7.13 -34.22
C ASP A 190 -36.40 7.64 -35.68
N PRO A 191 -35.20 8.06 -36.18
CA PRO A 191 -33.96 7.30 -36.07
C PRO A 191 -32.65 8.10 -35.87
N LYS A 192 -31.72 7.47 -35.13
CA LYS A 192 -30.26 7.50 -35.33
C LYS A 192 -29.58 8.87 -35.49
N HIS A 193 -29.06 9.39 -34.38
CA HIS A 193 -27.80 10.14 -34.40
C HIS A 193 -26.88 9.57 -33.33
N ASP A 194 -25.86 8.85 -33.76
CA ASP A 194 -24.75 8.38 -32.94
C ASP A 194 -23.94 9.62 -32.50
N HIS A 195 -24.33 10.20 -31.37
CA HIS A 195 -23.43 11.00 -30.56
C HIS A 195 -22.93 10.12 -29.44
N ARG A 196 -21.91 9.31 -29.75
CA ARG A 196 -20.93 8.89 -28.75
C ARG A 196 -20.36 10.15 -28.13
N SER A 197 -20.94 10.56 -27.01
CA SER A 197 -20.37 11.57 -26.13
C SER A 197 -19.01 11.04 -25.69
N ASP A 198 -17.95 11.54 -26.30
CA ASP A 198 -16.63 11.52 -25.70
C ASP A 198 -16.78 12.13 -24.30
N GLU A 199 -16.83 11.27 -23.28
CA GLU A 199 -16.65 11.68 -21.89
C GLU A 199 -15.30 12.39 -21.85
N LYS A 200 -15.33 13.73 -21.91
CA LYS A 200 -14.19 14.58 -21.60
C LYS A 200 -13.76 14.18 -20.19
N ILE A 201 -12.69 13.40 -20.12
CA ILE A 201 -11.98 13.16 -18.87
C ILE A 201 -11.62 14.53 -18.33
N ILE A 202 -12.25 14.93 -17.22
CA ILE A 202 -11.95 16.20 -16.56
C ILE A 202 -10.59 16.02 -15.88
N ASN A 203 -9.53 16.42 -16.57
CA ASN A 203 -8.20 16.52 -15.95
C ASN A 203 -8.23 17.68 -14.96
N LEU A 204 -8.02 17.38 -13.67
CA LEU A 204 -8.03 18.39 -12.59
C LEU A 204 -6.85 19.37 -12.71
N TYR A 205 -5.73 18.91 -13.27
CA TYR A 205 -4.54 19.69 -13.58
C TYR A 205 -3.79 19.03 -14.74
N GLU A 206 -2.84 19.73 -15.37
CA GLU A 206 -2.21 19.34 -16.65
C GLU A 206 -1.67 17.90 -16.70
N THR A 207 -1.07 17.43 -15.59
CA THR A 207 -0.46 16.09 -15.47
C THR A 207 -1.36 15.07 -14.76
N HIS A 208 -2.62 15.41 -14.47
CA HIS A 208 -3.54 14.53 -13.74
C HIS A 208 -3.91 13.30 -14.56
N ILE A 209 -3.82 12.14 -13.92
CA ILE A 209 -4.28 10.86 -14.45
C ILE A 209 -5.37 10.38 -13.50
N PRO A 210 -6.65 10.43 -13.90
CA PRO A 210 -7.74 9.96 -13.05
C PRO A 210 -7.61 8.46 -12.80
N THR A 211 -7.82 8.05 -11.56
CA THR A 211 -7.76 6.64 -11.19
C THR A 211 -8.97 6.23 -10.38
N THR A 212 -9.51 5.04 -10.66
CA THR A 212 -10.49 4.40 -9.79
C THR A 212 -9.82 3.92 -8.50
N ASN A 213 -10.59 3.73 -7.42
CA ASN A 213 -10.06 3.17 -6.17
C ASN A 213 -9.33 1.83 -6.36
N ALA A 214 -9.82 0.99 -7.29
CA ALA A 214 -9.18 -0.28 -7.63
C ALA A 214 -7.82 -0.08 -8.32
N GLN A 215 -7.74 0.83 -9.30
CA GLN A 215 -6.49 1.19 -9.97
C GLN A 215 -5.51 1.82 -8.99
N LYS A 216 -5.97 2.69 -8.08
CA LYS A 216 -5.14 3.32 -7.06
C LYS A 216 -4.53 2.30 -6.11
N VAL A 217 -5.32 1.33 -5.62
CA VAL A 217 -4.80 0.21 -4.80
C VAL A 217 -3.78 -0.62 -5.58
N MET A 218 -4.06 -0.92 -6.86
CA MET A 218 -3.14 -1.68 -7.70
C MET A 218 -1.82 -0.93 -7.93
N LEU A 219 -1.89 0.38 -8.19
CA LEU A 219 -0.73 1.24 -8.33
C LEU A 219 0.07 1.30 -7.03
N SER A 220 -0.57 1.48 -5.87
CA SER A 220 0.11 1.47 -4.56
C SER A 220 0.87 0.18 -4.31
N VAL A 221 0.22 -0.97 -4.55
CA VAL A 221 0.86 -2.28 -4.32
C VAL A 221 2.00 -2.50 -5.31
N GLY A 222 1.76 -2.22 -6.60
CA GLY A 222 2.77 -2.38 -7.64
C GLY A 222 3.98 -1.48 -7.44
N SER A 223 3.76 -0.22 -7.08
CA SER A 223 4.83 0.75 -6.83
C SER A 223 5.59 0.45 -5.54
N ALA A 224 4.92 -0.04 -4.49
CA ALA A 224 5.58 -0.49 -3.26
C ALA A 224 6.54 -1.66 -3.54
N ILE A 225 6.07 -2.69 -4.26
CA ILE A 225 6.89 -3.85 -4.64
C ILE A 225 8.07 -3.37 -5.48
N ALA A 226 7.82 -2.54 -6.50
CA ALA A 226 8.86 -2.05 -7.40
C ALA A 226 9.93 -1.23 -6.67
N ALA A 227 9.54 -0.34 -5.75
CA ALA A 227 10.47 0.48 -4.96
C ALA A 227 11.33 -0.35 -3.97
N ILE A 228 10.78 -1.46 -3.47
CA ILE A 228 11.54 -2.40 -2.63
C ILE A 228 12.56 -3.17 -3.47
N THR A 229 12.16 -3.65 -4.66
CA THR A 229 13.02 -4.43 -5.55
C THR A 229 14.13 -3.61 -6.20
N ASP A 230 13.82 -2.38 -6.60
CA ASP A 230 14.78 -1.45 -7.22
C ASP A 230 14.67 -0.07 -6.54
N PRO A 231 15.60 0.24 -5.62
CA PRO A 231 15.58 1.50 -4.88
C PRO A 231 15.89 2.74 -5.73
N TYR A 232 16.52 2.57 -6.89
CA TYR A 232 16.85 3.67 -7.79
C TYR A 232 15.64 4.11 -8.64
N ARG A 233 14.53 3.39 -8.54
CA ARG A 233 13.24 3.76 -9.11
C ARG A 233 12.49 4.77 -8.24
N HIS A 234 13.04 5.98 -8.20
CA HIS A 234 12.44 7.12 -7.51
C HIS A 234 11.01 7.44 -8.01
N ASP A 235 10.70 7.08 -9.26
CA ASP A 235 9.36 7.16 -9.84
C ASP A 235 8.34 6.32 -9.05
N MET A 236 8.71 5.12 -8.62
CA MET A 236 7.78 4.24 -7.89
C MET A 236 7.57 4.68 -6.45
N VAL A 237 8.60 5.25 -5.84
CA VAL A 237 8.48 5.89 -4.52
C VAL A 237 7.51 7.09 -4.60
N ALA A 238 7.59 7.87 -5.68
CA ALA A 238 6.67 8.97 -5.95
C ALA A 238 5.22 8.50 -6.15
N VAL A 239 4.99 7.46 -6.97
CA VAL A 239 3.65 6.86 -7.17
C VAL A 239 3.09 6.28 -5.87
N PHE A 240 3.93 5.62 -5.08
CA PHE A 240 3.51 5.07 -3.79
C PHE A 240 3.04 6.18 -2.84
N GLY A 241 3.79 7.29 -2.77
CA GLY A 241 3.41 8.47 -2.00
C GLY A 241 2.07 9.07 -2.43
N GLU A 242 1.86 9.29 -3.73
CA GLU A 242 0.62 9.89 -4.24
C GLU A 242 -0.61 9.02 -3.96
N THR A 243 -0.47 7.71 -4.11
CA THR A 243 -1.60 6.78 -4.03
C THR A 243 -1.98 6.41 -2.61
N THR A 244 -1.05 6.55 -1.64
CA THR A 244 -1.28 6.23 -0.23
C THR A 244 -1.39 7.45 0.69
N GLY A 245 -0.92 8.62 0.26
CA GLY A 245 -0.76 9.82 1.09
C GLY A 245 -2.00 10.69 1.28
N TYR A 246 -3.21 10.28 0.86
CA TYR A 246 -4.39 11.15 0.87
C TYR A 246 -4.67 11.81 2.24
N PHE A 247 -4.66 11.02 3.33
CA PHE A 247 -4.93 11.55 4.67
C PHE A 247 -3.80 12.48 5.14
N ALA A 248 -2.55 12.10 4.92
CA ALA A 248 -1.37 12.92 5.21
C ALA A 248 -1.40 14.26 4.47
N LEU A 249 -1.72 14.25 3.16
CA LEU A 249 -1.90 15.46 2.36
C LEU A 249 -2.99 16.36 2.89
N LYS A 250 -4.11 15.79 3.31
CA LYS A 250 -5.21 16.55 3.90
C LYS A 250 -4.78 17.23 5.20
N GLU A 251 -4.09 16.53 6.08
CA GLU A 251 -3.60 17.11 7.34
C GLU A 251 -2.53 18.18 7.11
N MET A 252 -1.60 17.96 6.17
CA MET A 252 -0.63 18.97 5.76
C MET A 252 -1.31 20.23 5.21
N TYR A 253 -2.30 20.07 4.33
CA TYR A 253 -3.09 21.19 3.82
C TYR A 253 -3.78 21.97 4.94
N GLN A 254 -4.40 21.28 5.90
CA GLN A 254 -5.02 21.92 7.07
C GLN A 254 -3.99 22.60 7.98
N SER A 255 -2.79 22.04 8.12
CA SER A 255 -1.68 22.68 8.82
C SER A 255 -1.27 23.98 8.14
N MET A 256 -1.10 23.97 6.81
CA MET A 256 -0.75 25.15 6.02
C MET A 256 -1.83 26.23 6.07
N ILE A 257 -3.12 25.86 6.02
CA ILE A 257 -4.23 26.83 6.15
C ILE A 257 -4.25 27.53 7.52
N ARG A 258 -3.88 26.83 8.59
CA ARG A 258 -3.90 27.42 9.93
C ARG A 258 -2.78 28.44 10.12
N ASP A 259 -1.67 28.24 9.41
CA ASP A 259 -0.50 29.10 9.47
C ASP A 259 -0.59 30.29 8.49
N PRO A 260 -0.29 31.53 8.90
CA PRO A 260 -0.32 32.68 7.99
C PRO A 260 0.65 32.57 6.80
N GLU A 261 1.86 32.08 7.01
CA GLU A 261 2.86 31.88 5.95
C GLU A 261 2.45 30.70 5.06
N GLY A 262 1.95 29.63 5.67
CA GLY A 262 1.36 28.48 4.97
C GLY A 262 0.19 28.86 4.04
N ARG A 263 -0.72 29.74 4.46
CA ARG A 263 -1.80 30.26 3.61
C ARG A 263 -1.25 31.02 2.41
N GLN A 264 -0.29 31.91 2.65
CA GLN A 264 0.32 32.68 1.58
C GLN A 264 1.01 31.77 0.55
N ILE A 265 1.67 30.69 1.00
CA ILE A 265 2.26 29.69 0.11
C ILE A 265 1.20 28.99 -0.74
N LEU A 266 0.04 28.64 -0.17
CA LEU A 266 -1.05 27.99 -0.91
C LEU A 266 -1.68 28.94 -1.95
N GLU A 267 -1.76 30.23 -1.64
CA GLU A 267 -2.25 31.27 -2.56
C GLU A 267 -1.25 31.56 -3.69
N ASP A 268 0.01 31.83 -3.34
CA ASP A 268 1.09 32.13 -4.29
C ASP A 268 1.44 30.90 -5.14
N ASN A 269 1.25 29.68 -4.60
CA ASN A 269 1.60 28.39 -5.19
C ASN A 269 2.97 28.41 -5.91
N PRO A 270 4.04 28.84 -5.21
CA PRO A 270 5.35 29.03 -5.82
C PRO A 270 5.89 27.70 -6.33
N ARG A 271 6.57 27.76 -7.48
CA ARG A 271 7.28 26.60 -8.06
C ARG A 271 8.76 26.74 -7.79
N ILE A 272 9.40 25.64 -7.43
CA ILE A 272 10.85 25.57 -7.23
C ILE A 272 11.45 24.78 -8.39
N ASN A 273 11.98 25.50 -9.37
CA ASN A 273 12.63 24.93 -10.55
C ASN A 273 13.65 25.94 -11.12
N SER A 274 14.46 25.52 -12.10
CA SER A 274 15.52 26.41 -12.64
C SER A 274 14.98 27.61 -13.43
N LYS A 275 13.67 27.67 -13.73
CA LYS A 275 13.05 28.84 -14.37
C LYS A 275 12.63 29.91 -13.37
N THR A 276 12.47 29.54 -12.11
CA THR A 276 11.93 30.39 -11.03
C THR A 276 13.01 30.80 -10.04
N ILE A 277 14.06 29.99 -9.91
CA ILE A 277 15.21 30.25 -9.04
C ILE A 277 16.45 30.46 -9.90
N ASP A 278 17.07 31.63 -9.76
CA ASP A 278 18.36 31.92 -10.39
C ASP A 278 19.51 31.31 -9.57
N ILE A 279 20.00 30.16 -10.05
CA ILE A 279 21.07 29.39 -9.40
C ILE A 279 22.40 30.17 -9.40
N GLU A 280 22.67 30.96 -10.44
CA GLU A 280 23.89 31.77 -10.53
C GLU A 280 23.83 32.92 -9.53
N TRP A 281 22.66 33.54 -9.34
CA TRP A 281 22.46 34.54 -8.30
C TRP A 281 22.67 33.95 -6.89
N LEU A 282 22.16 32.75 -6.60
CA LEU A 282 22.43 32.07 -5.32
C LEU A 282 23.94 31.87 -5.09
N ALA A 283 24.69 31.65 -6.17
CA ALA A 283 26.15 31.56 -6.16
C ALA A 283 26.86 32.91 -5.96
N THR A 284 26.14 34.02 -5.77
CA THR A 284 26.73 35.33 -5.41
C THR A 284 26.48 35.72 -3.96
N LEU A 285 25.54 35.06 -3.27
CA LEU A 285 25.18 35.39 -1.88
C LEU A 285 26.31 35.13 -0.88
N PRO A 286 26.38 35.81 0.28
CA PRO A 286 27.41 35.55 1.29
C PRO A 286 27.38 34.11 1.84
N GLU A 287 28.54 33.58 2.24
CA GLU A 287 28.66 32.29 2.96
C GLU A 287 27.81 32.29 4.24
N GLY A 288 27.17 31.15 4.54
CA GLY A 288 26.24 31.01 5.66
C GLY A 288 24.83 31.58 5.43
N THR A 289 24.53 32.15 4.26
CA THR A 289 23.14 32.42 3.85
C THR A 289 22.47 31.14 3.34
N PHE A 290 21.17 30.99 3.55
CA PHE A 290 20.43 29.80 3.13
C PHE A 290 20.56 29.53 1.62
N GLY A 291 20.52 30.58 0.80
CA GLY A 291 20.66 30.49 -0.65
C GLY A 291 22.04 30.03 -1.10
N ARG A 292 23.11 30.55 -0.47
CA ARG A 292 24.48 30.08 -0.72
C ARG A 292 24.66 28.62 -0.37
N GLU A 293 24.15 28.20 0.79
CA GLU A 293 24.21 26.81 1.23
C GLU A 293 23.38 25.88 0.34
N TYR A 294 22.22 26.33 -0.14
CA TYR A 294 21.40 25.58 -1.08
C TYR A 294 22.11 25.41 -2.43
N HIS A 295 22.72 26.46 -2.96
CA HIS A 295 23.58 26.36 -4.15
C HIS A 295 24.73 25.35 -3.94
N ASN A 296 25.42 25.43 -2.80
CA ASN A 296 26.49 24.50 -2.46
C ASN A 296 25.99 23.05 -2.38
N PHE A 297 24.81 22.82 -1.80
CA PHE A 297 24.17 21.51 -1.74
C PHE A 297 23.89 20.95 -3.14
N LEU A 298 23.28 21.75 -4.02
CA LEU A 298 22.99 21.33 -5.40
C LEU A 298 24.28 20.96 -6.15
N ARG A 299 25.32 21.78 -6.02
CA ARG A 299 26.64 21.57 -6.65
C ARG A 299 27.34 20.31 -6.14
N ILE A 300 27.36 20.10 -4.82
CA ILE A 300 28.06 18.95 -4.19
C ILE A 300 27.36 17.64 -4.54
N ASN A 301 26.04 17.61 -4.48
CA ASN A 301 25.27 16.39 -4.71
C ASN A 301 24.95 16.16 -6.20
N LYS A 302 25.31 17.10 -7.08
CA LYS A 302 25.07 17.05 -8.53
C LYS A 302 23.59 16.85 -8.88
N VAL A 303 22.72 17.53 -8.13
CA VAL A 303 21.26 17.50 -8.33
C VAL A 303 20.78 18.86 -8.82
N SER A 304 19.63 18.87 -9.52
CA SER A 304 18.97 20.08 -9.99
C SER A 304 17.55 20.17 -9.43
N PRO A 305 17.04 21.38 -9.15
CA PRO A 305 15.63 21.59 -8.78
C PRO A 305 14.64 20.97 -9.78
N ASP A 306 15.01 20.85 -11.06
CA ASP A 306 14.13 20.31 -12.12
C ASP A 306 13.97 18.79 -12.08
N THR A 307 14.75 18.08 -11.26
CA THR A 307 14.70 16.60 -11.21
C THR A 307 13.41 16.05 -10.57
N ARG A 308 12.58 16.92 -9.98
CA ARG A 308 11.36 16.54 -9.25
C ARG A 308 10.20 16.28 -10.20
N MET A 309 9.64 15.07 -10.11
CA MET A 309 8.50 14.65 -10.92
C MET A 309 7.21 15.40 -10.54
N SER A 310 6.47 15.84 -11.55
CA SER A 310 5.10 16.34 -11.38
C SER A 310 4.17 15.28 -10.79
N VAL A 311 3.28 15.69 -9.89
CA VAL A 311 2.21 14.86 -9.31
C VAL A 311 1.23 14.40 -10.41
N LYS A 312 0.69 13.18 -10.32
CA LYS A 312 -0.19 12.59 -11.35
C LYS A 312 -1.47 11.95 -10.82
N PHE A 313 -1.43 11.27 -9.68
CA PHE A 313 -2.47 10.36 -9.18
C PHE A 313 -3.24 10.88 -7.95
N VAL A 314 -3.11 12.18 -7.66
CA VAL A 314 -3.85 12.84 -6.56
C VAL A 314 -5.12 13.47 -7.15
N ASP A 315 -6.28 12.98 -6.74
CA ASP A 315 -7.58 13.40 -7.29
C ASP A 315 -8.15 14.66 -6.61
N ASP A 316 -7.28 15.60 -6.24
CA ASP A 316 -7.64 16.89 -5.64
C ASP A 316 -6.55 17.91 -5.97
N VAL A 317 -6.92 19.08 -6.51
CA VAL A 317 -5.98 20.12 -6.96
C VAL A 317 -5.17 20.68 -5.80
N HIS A 318 -5.81 20.94 -4.66
CA HIS A 318 -5.14 21.51 -3.48
C HIS A 318 -4.18 20.51 -2.85
N LEU A 319 -4.59 19.24 -2.75
CA LEU A 319 -3.71 18.19 -2.24
C LEU A 319 -2.55 17.91 -3.21
N ALA A 320 -2.78 18.03 -4.52
CA ALA A 320 -1.73 17.91 -5.52
C ALA A 320 -0.69 19.05 -5.39
N GLN A 321 -1.14 20.28 -5.12
CA GLN A 321 -0.25 21.41 -4.82
C GLN A 321 0.63 21.13 -3.59
N VAL A 322 0.03 20.63 -2.50
CA VAL A 322 0.76 20.26 -1.27
C VAL A 322 1.77 19.15 -1.53
N MET A 323 1.37 18.08 -2.23
CA MET A 323 2.28 16.98 -2.58
C MET A 323 3.44 17.45 -3.45
N GLN A 324 3.17 18.37 -4.36
CA GLN A 324 4.17 18.92 -5.25
C GLN A 324 5.16 19.82 -4.52
N ARG A 325 4.68 20.68 -3.60
CA ARG A 325 5.55 21.46 -2.72
C ARG A 325 6.45 20.54 -1.89
N TYR A 326 5.90 19.49 -1.29
CA TYR A 326 6.68 18.52 -0.50
C TYR A 326 7.88 17.96 -1.30
N ARG A 327 7.68 17.64 -2.58
CA ARG A 327 8.77 17.16 -3.46
C ARG A 327 9.81 18.23 -3.73
N GLU A 328 9.35 19.45 -3.98
CA GLU A 328 10.16 20.57 -4.40
C GLU A 328 11.03 21.13 -3.27
N ILE A 329 10.52 21.17 -2.04
CA ILE A 329 11.28 21.64 -0.87
C ILE A 329 12.24 20.58 -0.31
N HIS A 330 12.18 19.32 -0.76
CA HIS A 330 12.96 18.24 -0.16
C HIS A 330 14.47 18.54 -0.12
N ASP A 331 15.05 19.05 -1.21
CA ASP A 331 16.47 19.43 -1.25
C ASP A 331 16.78 20.64 -0.34
N MET A 332 15.81 21.54 -0.16
CA MET A 332 15.88 22.64 0.80
C MET A 332 15.83 22.16 2.24
N VAL A 333 15.05 21.11 2.53
CA VAL A 333 15.01 20.44 3.84
C VAL A 333 16.36 19.79 4.13
N HIS A 334 16.96 19.09 3.17
CA HIS A 334 18.33 18.57 3.31
C HIS A 334 19.33 19.67 3.65
N THR A 335 19.25 20.81 2.96
CA THR A 335 20.11 21.98 3.18
C THR A 335 19.90 22.55 4.58
N LEU A 336 18.64 22.79 4.98
CA LEU A 336 18.29 23.32 6.29
C LEU A 336 18.79 22.43 7.42
N LEU A 337 18.73 21.11 7.26
CA LEU A 337 19.16 20.13 8.24
C LEU A 337 20.67 19.77 8.15
N SER A 338 21.40 20.33 7.19
CA SER A 338 22.79 19.94 6.84
C SER A 338 22.97 18.42 6.67
N MET A 339 21.99 17.74 6.08
CA MET A 339 22.04 16.31 5.84
C MET A 339 22.43 16.01 4.38
N PRO A 340 23.49 15.23 4.12
CA PRO A 340 23.88 14.86 2.75
C PRO A 340 22.88 13.89 2.11
N THR A 341 22.94 13.70 0.80
CA THR A 341 22.09 12.72 0.07
C THR A 341 22.66 11.29 0.09
N ASN A 342 23.54 10.98 1.04
CA ASN A 342 24.00 9.61 1.26
C ASN A 342 22.92 8.83 2.04
N MET A 343 23.05 7.51 2.11
CA MET A 343 22.06 6.66 2.78
C MET A 343 21.74 7.08 4.22
N LEU A 344 22.74 7.59 4.98
CA LEU A 344 22.52 8.05 6.35
C LEU A 344 21.67 9.32 6.37
N GLY A 345 22.05 10.35 5.60
CA GLY A 345 21.33 11.62 5.57
C GLY A 345 19.92 11.48 5.02
N GLU A 346 19.71 10.66 3.98
CA GLU A 346 18.38 10.32 3.45
C GLU A 346 17.48 9.71 4.54
N VAL A 347 17.96 8.71 5.28
CA VAL A 347 17.17 8.07 6.34
C VAL A 347 16.84 9.05 7.46
N VAL A 348 17.78 9.93 7.81
CA VAL A 348 17.58 10.97 8.83
C VAL A 348 16.51 11.97 8.41
N VAL A 349 16.60 12.50 7.18
CA VAL A 349 15.58 13.41 6.63
C VAL A 349 14.22 12.72 6.54
N LYS A 350 14.17 11.44 6.16
CA LYS A 350 12.92 10.67 6.11
C LYS A 350 12.25 10.52 7.46
N TRP A 351 13.00 10.44 8.57
CA TRP A 351 12.40 10.46 9.92
C TRP A 351 11.78 11.81 10.28
N VAL A 352 12.48 12.91 9.97
CA VAL A 352 11.93 14.26 10.20
C VAL A 352 10.68 14.46 9.36
N GLU A 353 10.74 14.11 8.07
CA GLU A 353 9.58 14.18 7.17
C GLU A 353 8.44 13.26 7.62
N ALA A 354 8.73 12.04 8.08
CA ALA A 354 7.68 11.11 8.53
C ALA A 354 6.88 11.70 9.69
N ILE A 355 7.57 12.28 10.69
CA ILE A 355 6.91 12.87 11.85
C ILE A 355 6.09 14.11 11.46
N GLN A 356 6.61 14.95 10.56
CA GLN A 356 5.94 16.20 10.20
C GLN A 356 4.83 16.05 9.16
N THR A 357 4.99 15.13 8.22
CA THR A 357 4.08 14.99 7.06
C THR A 357 3.12 13.82 7.18
N ASP A 358 3.45 12.83 8.02
CA ASP A 358 2.75 11.54 8.15
C ASP A 358 2.61 10.75 6.84
N LEU A 359 3.44 11.08 5.83
CA LEU A 359 3.42 10.36 4.56
C LEU A 359 3.91 8.91 4.76
N PRO A 360 3.15 7.89 4.30
CA PRO A 360 3.54 6.48 4.45
C PRO A 360 4.92 6.17 3.87
N MET A 361 5.27 6.78 2.75
CA MET A 361 6.59 6.62 2.11
C MET A 361 7.74 7.07 3.03
N CYS A 362 7.55 8.13 3.82
CA CYS A 362 8.57 8.64 4.73
C CYS A 362 8.76 7.69 5.92
N TRP A 363 7.66 7.24 6.53
CA TRP A 363 7.70 6.22 7.58
C TRP A 363 8.41 4.95 7.13
N THR A 364 8.07 4.45 5.94
CA THR A 364 8.74 3.26 5.39
C THR A 364 10.21 3.52 5.06
N GLY A 365 10.57 4.70 4.56
CA GLY A 365 11.94 5.10 4.28
C GLY A 365 12.80 5.15 5.55
N GLY A 366 12.27 5.73 6.63
CA GLY A 366 12.94 5.79 7.93
C GLY A 366 13.15 4.40 8.57
N LEU A 367 12.14 3.52 8.49
CA LEU A 367 12.19 2.18 9.06
C LEU A 367 13.11 1.23 8.27
N PHE A 368 12.94 1.17 6.94
CA PHE A 368 13.63 0.19 6.11
C PHE A 368 14.96 0.70 5.55
N GLY A 369 15.16 2.01 5.40
CA GLY A 369 16.42 2.57 4.91
C GLY A 369 17.60 2.29 5.86
N ALA A 370 17.35 2.26 7.16
CA ALA A 370 18.37 1.94 8.17
C ALA A 370 18.94 0.51 8.06
N VAL A 371 18.18 -0.44 7.49
CA VAL A 371 18.61 -1.82 7.28
C VAL A 371 19.82 -1.90 6.34
N ARG A 372 19.98 -0.92 5.44
CA ARG A 372 21.06 -0.85 4.45
C ARG A 372 22.33 -0.17 4.94
N LEU A 373 22.33 0.37 6.16
CA LEU A 373 23.52 0.98 6.76
C LEU A 373 24.52 -0.10 7.19
N ALA A 374 25.80 0.16 6.91
CA ALA A 374 26.89 -0.68 7.40
C ALA A 374 26.93 -0.71 8.94
N PRO A 375 27.45 -1.76 9.59
CA PRO A 375 27.36 -1.93 11.04
C PRO A 375 27.86 -0.72 11.86
N LYS A 376 29.01 -0.13 11.49
CA LYS A 376 29.58 1.06 12.17
C LYS A 376 28.72 2.31 11.96
N GLN A 377 28.20 2.51 10.76
CA GLN A 377 27.29 3.63 10.45
C GLN A 377 25.96 3.48 11.18
N ARG A 378 25.45 2.25 11.30
CA ARG A 378 24.22 1.94 12.04
C ARG A 378 24.34 2.29 13.52
N GLN A 379 25.50 2.05 14.14
CA GLN A 379 25.73 2.42 15.53
C GLN A 379 25.73 3.94 15.74
N ASN A 380 26.42 4.70 14.88
CA ASN A 380 26.38 6.18 14.93
C ASN A 380 24.96 6.72 14.64
N TYR A 381 24.28 6.10 13.68
CA TYR A 381 22.88 6.40 13.37
C TYR A 381 21.96 6.21 14.59
N VAL A 382 21.99 5.05 15.24
CA VAL A 382 21.11 4.75 16.38
C VAL A 382 21.42 5.62 17.60
N ASN A 383 22.70 5.89 17.86
CA ASN A 383 23.11 6.58 19.09
C ASN A 383 23.03 8.11 18.97
N THR A 384 23.19 8.66 17.75
CA THR A 384 23.32 10.10 17.55
C THR A 384 22.21 10.65 16.66
N PHE A 385 22.09 10.13 15.44
CA PHE A 385 21.25 10.76 14.41
C PHE A 385 19.77 10.44 14.54
N LEU A 386 19.38 9.21 14.90
CA LEU A 386 17.99 8.82 15.06
C LEU A 386 17.32 9.60 16.22
N PRO A 387 17.88 9.65 17.45
CA PRO A 387 17.31 10.48 18.52
C PRO A 387 17.21 11.95 18.13
N TRP A 388 18.22 12.48 17.44
CA TRP A 388 18.19 13.85 16.93
C TRP A 388 17.10 14.07 15.88
N ALA A 389 16.93 13.14 14.93
CA ALA A 389 15.91 13.24 13.88
C ALA A 389 14.50 13.20 14.47
N LEU A 390 14.26 12.30 15.44
CA LEU A 390 12.99 12.22 16.15
C LEU A 390 12.69 13.53 16.89
N ARG A 391 13.70 14.06 17.60
CA ARG A 391 13.59 15.34 18.31
C ARG A 391 13.30 16.49 17.37
N CYS A 392 14.06 16.60 16.28
CA CYS A 392 13.88 17.61 15.24
C CYS A 392 12.49 17.52 14.61
N GLY A 393 12.01 16.30 14.29
CA GLY A 393 10.67 16.11 13.74
C GLY A 393 9.55 16.64 14.65
N HIS A 394 9.69 16.48 15.96
CA HIS A 394 8.69 16.91 16.95
C HIS A 394 8.81 18.38 17.39
N GLU A 395 10.03 18.89 17.56
CA GLU A 395 10.28 20.22 18.13
C GLU A 395 10.31 21.33 17.05
N ALA A 396 10.68 21.00 15.82
CA ALA A 396 10.75 21.98 14.74
C ALA A 396 9.37 22.46 14.30
N LYS A 397 9.31 23.71 13.83
CA LYS A 397 8.11 24.23 13.17
C LYS A 397 7.81 23.41 11.88
N PRO A 398 6.54 23.32 11.45
CA PRO A 398 6.18 22.58 10.23
C PRO A 398 6.92 23.12 9.00
N LEU A 399 7.82 22.31 8.43
CA LEU A 399 8.70 22.75 7.34
C LEU A 399 7.96 23.05 6.03
N MET A 400 6.77 22.45 5.85
CA MET A 400 5.87 22.75 4.73
C MET A 400 5.39 24.22 4.73
N ASN A 401 5.35 24.86 5.90
CA ASN A 401 4.83 26.22 6.08
C ASN A 401 5.92 27.30 5.89
N VAL A 402 7.18 26.92 5.66
CA VAL A 402 8.29 27.86 5.52
C VAL A 402 8.38 28.35 4.09
N TYR A 403 8.38 29.67 3.86
CA TYR A 403 8.47 30.28 2.53
C TYR A 403 9.94 30.47 2.10
N TYR A 404 10.65 29.37 1.87
CA TYR A 404 12.07 29.34 1.53
C TYR A 404 12.50 30.32 0.43
N GLU A 405 11.66 30.46 -0.60
CA GLU A 405 11.91 31.25 -1.80
C GLU A 405 12.05 32.76 -1.49
N LYS A 406 11.50 33.22 -0.36
CA LYS A 406 11.62 34.61 0.13
C LYS A 406 12.77 34.80 1.13
N ARG A 407 13.53 33.74 1.45
CA ARG A 407 14.45 33.69 2.59
C ARG A 407 15.88 33.28 2.22
N PHE A 408 16.23 33.30 0.93
CA PHE A 408 17.57 32.91 0.46
C PHE A 408 18.70 33.75 1.07
N GLU A 409 18.47 35.03 1.34
CA GLU A 409 19.49 35.91 1.94
C GLU A 409 19.59 35.76 3.47
N GLN A 410 18.66 35.04 4.10
CA GLN A 410 18.68 34.85 5.56
C GLN A 410 19.86 33.96 5.96
N ASN A 411 20.51 34.30 7.08
CA ASN A 411 21.52 33.44 7.67
C ASN A 411 20.90 32.09 8.09
N ILE A 412 21.53 30.98 7.71
CA ILE A 412 20.98 29.64 7.92
C ILE A 412 20.89 29.26 9.41
N GLU A 413 21.80 29.75 10.26
CA GLU A 413 21.76 29.50 11.70
C GLU A 413 20.65 30.31 12.39
N ASP A 414 20.37 31.51 11.92
CA ASP A 414 19.20 32.28 12.36
C ASP A 414 17.90 31.57 11.97
N MET A 415 17.84 31.07 10.74
CA MET A 415 16.70 30.31 10.24
C MET A 415 16.48 29.03 11.06
N ARG A 416 17.53 28.27 11.37
CA ARG A 416 17.47 27.08 12.23
C ARG A 416 16.93 27.40 13.62
N ARG A 417 17.42 28.47 14.24
CA ARG A 417 16.95 28.92 15.56
C ARG A 417 15.47 29.33 15.53
N GLU A 418 15.06 30.08 14.51
CA GLU A 418 13.66 30.50 14.33
C GLU A 418 12.70 29.32 14.12
N LEU A 419 13.16 28.29 13.42
CA LEU A 419 12.39 27.08 13.12
C LEU A 419 12.49 26.01 14.21
N ASN A 420 13.15 26.29 15.34
CA ASN A 420 13.40 25.36 16.44
C ASN A 420 14.12 24.07 15.99
N ILE A 421 15.06 24.18 15.04
CA ILE A 421 15.92 23.06 14.64
C ILE A 421 16.97 22.84 15.73
N PRO A 422 17.04 21.64 16.36
CA PRO A 422 18.04 21.36 17.38
C PRO A 422 19.46 21.36 16.78
N PRO A 423 20.50 21.63 17.60
CA PRO A 423 21.89 21.65 17.13
C PRO A 423 22.25 20.39 16.34
N ILE A 424 22.77 20.57 15.14
CA ILE A 424 23.03 19.48 14.19
C ILE A 424 24.21 18.63 14.69
N PRO A 425 24.10 17.29 14.69
CA PRO A 425 25.21 16.43 15.11
C PRO A 425 26.36 16.47 14.11
N SER A 426 27.60 16.42 14.60
CA SER A 426 28.78 16.34 13.74
C SER A 426 28.78 15.02 12.96
N ILE A 427 28.88 15.11 11.63
CA ILE A 427 29.05 13.96 10.74
C ILE A 427 30.53 13.54 10.80
N SER A 428 30.89 12.73 11.81
CA SER A 428 32.25 12.17 11.99
C SER A 428 32.46 10.87 11.23
#